data_AF-A0A411DRF5-F1
#
_entry.id   AF-A0A411DRF5-F1
#
_cell.length_a   1.000
_cell.length_b   1.000
_cell.length_c   1.000
_cell.angle_alpha   90.00
_cell.angle_beta   90.00
_cell.angle_gamma   90.00
#
_symmetry.space_group_name_H-M   'P 1'
#
loop_
_entity.id
_entity.type
_entity.pdbx_description
1 polymer ?
#
loop_
_entity_poly.entity_id
_entity_poly.type
_entity_poly.pdbx_seq_one_letter_code
_entity_poly.pdbx_strand_id
1 'polypeptide(L)'
;MKKIFSVFFFCFLTFALCQKVELKKVTDSSQTFTGEIGGIPITIELNYTGIVDCDQYQHYVDGWYYYNKYRKKIPLTGIYDYYGNLSLYNFGAKQKQNSKLLKEQITSLQKVEKTDEIAQKLAPKESIVFENSSRNTNPVPGHFSLNGKAQPAKLFTGNTMIYRLNNYLYLPNNKKINTYDFINKAGGNELTSYTSGENGNRILLYFEEISNFNACGQCGASNGEKGYRVLYFTKDWNYKSYEEFLTESCRENIYDVTKTKSKDKQTIIYKIGKTESTPPHTLTVNIKNASVVKSK
;
A
#
# COMPACT_ATOMS: atom_id res chain seq x y z
N MET A 1 43.08 13.64 -31.85
CA MET A 1 41.99 12.74 -31.41
C MET A 1 41.78 12.65 -29.89
N LYS A 2 42.77 12.93 -29.01
CA LYS A 2 42.57 12.87 -27.54
C LYS A 2 41.62 13.93 -26.94
N LYS A 3 41.44 15.10 -27.59
CA LYS A 3 40.60 16.19 -27.06
C LYS A 3 39.08 15.99 -27.28
N ILE A 4 38.68 15.16 -28.24
CA ILE A 4 37.25 14.91 -28.54
C ILE A 4 36.65 13.88 -27.54
N PHE A 5 37.47 12.91 -27.10
CA PHE A 5 37.04 11.90 -26.13
C PHE A 5 36.75 12.49 -24.73
N SER A 6 37.49 13.52 -24.30
CA SER A 6 37.24 14.19 -23.01
C SER A 6 35.94 14.99 -22.98
N VAL A 7 35.52 15.58 -24.10
CA VAL A 7 34.25 16.33 -24.18
C VAL A 7 33.05 15.39 -24.12
N PHE A 8 33.14 14.23 -24.80
CA PHE A 8 32.09 13.21 -24.73
C PHE A 8 31.93 12.64 -23.30
N PHE A 9 33.04 12.40 -22.59
CA PHE A 9 33.00 11.89 -21.22
C PHE A 9 32.40 12.89 -20.22
N PHE A 10 32.67 14.20 -20.38
CA PHE A 10 32.08 15.25 -19.54
C PHE A 10 30.57 15.44 -19.78
N CYS A 11 30.10 15.37 -21.03
CA CYS A 11 28.68 15.46 -21.33
C CYS A 11 27.88 14.27 -20.73
N PHE A 12 28.42 13.06 -20.75
CA PHE A 12 27.76 11.90 -20.12
C PHE A 12 27.68 12.01 -18.59
N LEU A 13 28.69 12.61 -17.94
CA LEU A 13 28.69 12.85 -16.49
C LEU A 13 27.64 13.88 -16.05
N THR A 14 27.37 14.91 -16.87
CA THR A 14 26.35 15.93 -16.54
C THR A 14 24.91 15.41 -16.63
N PHE A 15 24.62 14.43 -17.49
CA PHE A 15 23.29 13.82 -17.56
C PHE A 15 23.02 12.82 -16.41
N ALA A 16 24.06 12.25 -15.81
CA ALA A 16 23.93 11.29 -14.70
C ALA A 16 23.63 11.94 -13.33
N LEU A 17 23.90 13.24 -13.16
CA LEU A 17 23.83 13.93 -11.88
C LEU A 17 22.53 14.72 -11.64
N CYS A 18 21.63 14.78 -12.63
CA CYS A 18 20.40 15.57 -12.54
C CYS A 18 19.15 14.67 -12.59
N GLN A 19 19.04 13.71 -11.67
CA GLN A 19 17.82 12.94 -11.52
C GLN A 19 16.67 13.89 -11.10
N LYS A 20 15.68 14.03 -11.97
CA LYS A 20 14.45 14.77 -11.69
C LYS A 20 13.62 14.00 -10.66
N VAL A 21 12.85 14.71 -9.84
CA VAL A 21 11.84 14.07 -9.00
C VAL A 21 10.78 13.41 -9.89
N GLU A 22 10.57 12.12 -9.70
CA GLU A 22 9.55 11.33 -10.40
C GLU A 22 8.74 10.51 -9.42
N LEU A 23 7.44 10.33 -9.71
CA LEU A 23 6.58 9.40 -9.01
C LEU A 23 6.24 8.23 -9.95
N LYS A 24 6.55 7.00 -9.53
CA LYS A 24 6.14 5.78 -10.25
C LYS A 24 5.19 4.97 -9.38
N LYS A 25 3.98 4.77 -9.88
CA LYS A 25 2.97 3.93 -9.25
C LYS A 25 3.25 2.47 -9.63
N VAL A 26 3.27 1.59 -8.63
CA VAL A 26 3.49 0.14 -8.82
C VAL A 26 2.50 -0.59 -7.94
N THR A 27 1.63 -1.39 -8.55
CA THR A 27 0.73 -2.27 -7.80
C THR A 27 1.39 -3.62 -7.65
N ASP A 28 1.75 -3.98 -6.42
CA ASP A 28 2.17 -5.34 -6.11
C ASP A 28 0.92 -6.20 -5.93
N SER A 29 0.77 -7.21 -6.77
CA SER A 29 -0.25 -8.25 -6.62
C SER A 29 0.34 -9.56 -6.08
N SER A 30 1.62 -9.57 -5.73
CA SER A 30 2.30 -10.72 -5.14
C SER A 30 3.37 -10.28 -4.14
N GLN A 31 3.66 -11.15 -3.18
CA GLN A 31 4.72 -10.94 -2.18
C GLN A 31 5.42 -12.25 -1.87
N THR A 32 6.72 -12.15 -1.62
CA THR A 32 7.54 -13.24 -1.08
C THR A 32 7.88 -12.93 0.37
N PHE A 33 7.61 -13.88 1.25
CA PHE A 33 7.93 -13.83 2.67
C PHE A 33 8.97 -14.90 3.02
N THR A 34 9.83 -14.58 3.97
CA THR A 34 10.68 -15.57 4.64
C THR A 34 10.18 -15.76 6.06
N GLY A 35 10.37 -16.96 6.60
CA GLY A 35 9.87 -17.30 7.93
C GLY A 35 10.37 -18.65 8.40
N GLU A 36 9.75 -19.18 9.44
CA GLU A 36 10.05 -20.49 10.00
C GLU A 36 8.77 -21.23 10.42
N ILE A 37 8.80 -22.56 10.33
CA ILE A 37 7.83 -23.49 10.93
C ILE A 37 8.60 -24.45 11.82
N GLY A 38 8.29 -24.50 13.11
CA GLY A 38 9.00 -25.36 14.07
C GLY A 38 10.51 -25.09 14.12
N GLY A 39 10.94 -23.85 13.87
CA GLY A 39 12.35 -23.45 13.78
C GLY A 39 13.03 -23.82 12.45
N ILE A 40 12.31 -24.41 11.49
CA ILE A 40 12.85 -24.74 10.17
C ILE A 40 12.55 -23.60 9.19
N PRO A 41 13.57 -23.03 8.51
CA PRO A 41 13.37 -21.94 7.57
C PRO A 41 12.49 -22.31 6.36
N ILE A 42 11.55 -21.41 6.06
CA ILE A 42 10.63 -21.50 4.92
C ILE A 42 10.66 -20.22 4.07
N THR A 43 10.21 -20.35 2.83
CA THR A 43 9.87 -19.24 1.93
C THR A 43 8.44 -19.42 1.47
N ILE A 44 7.64 -18.35 1.49
CA ILE A 44 6.26 -18.32 1.02
C ILE A 44 6.16 -17.31 -0.11
N GLU A 45 5.54 -17.66 -1.23
CA GLU A 45 5.16 -16.72 -2.29
C GLU A 45 3.64 -16.74 -2.42
N LEU A 46 3.01 -15.58 -2.27
CA LEU A 46 1.55 -15.43 -2.33
C LEU A 46 1.17 -14.37 -3.36
N ASN A 47 0.06 -14.61 -4.03
CA ASN A 47 -0.54 -13.75 -5.04
C ASN A 47 -1.96 -13.39 -4.61
N TYR A 48 -2.30 -12.13 -4.75
CA TYR A 48 -3.67 -11.64 -4.69
C TYR A 48 -4.48 -12.23 -5.86
N THR A 49 -5.66 -12.77 -5.57
CA THR A 49 -6.52 -13.43 -6.58
C THR A 49 -7.94 -12.87 -6.66
N GLY A 50 -8.27 -11.85 -5.86
CA GLY A 50 -9.57 -11.18 -5.87
C GLY A 50 -10.00 -10.74 -4.48
N ILE A 51 -10.88 -9.75 -4.41
CA ILE A 51 -11.51 -9.32 -3.16
C ILE A 51 -12.55 -10.33 -2.68
N VAL A 52 -12.76 -10.37 -1.38
CA VAL A 52 -13.93 -11.02 -0.79
C VAL A 52 -15.04 -9.98 -0.72
N ASP A 53 -16.11 -10.22 -1.47
CA ASP A 53 -17.28 -9.33 -1.52
C ASP A 53 -16.90 -7.90 -1.98
N CYS A 54 -17.09 -6.89 -1.11
CA CYS A 54 -16.89 -5.49 -1.41
C CYS A 54 -15.79 -4.82 -0.57
N ASP A 55 -14.98 -5.58 0.18
CA ASP A 55 -13.91 -5.04 1.02
C ASP A 55 -12.52 -5.38 0.46
N GLN A 56 -11.80 -4.37 -0.04
CA GLN A 56 -10.44 -4.54 -0.55
C GLN A 56 -9.41 -4.92 0.53
N TYR A 57 -9.72 -4.72 1.82
CA TYR A 57 -8.89 -5.25 2.91
C TYR A 57 -9.01 -6.76 3.07
N GLN A 58 -10.01 -7.39 2.45
CA GLN A 58 -10.26 -8.82 2.54
C GLN A 58 -10.11 -9.42 1.15
N HIS A 59 -9.18 -10.34 0.98
CA HIS A 59 -8.92 -10.89 -0.34
C HIS A 59 -8.45 -12.33 -0.30
N TYR A 60 -8.78 -13.03 -1.38
CA TYR A 60 -8.27 -14.36 -1.64
C TYR A 60 -6.81 -14.29 -2.02
N VAL A 61 -6.03 -15.22 -1.48
CA VAL A 61 -4.64 -15.42 -1.85
C VAL A 61 -4.42 -16.85 -2.34
N ASP A 62 -3.58 -17.00 -3.36
CA ASP A 62 -3.05 -18.29 -3.79
C ASP A 62 -1.53 -18.21 -3.89
N GLY A 63 -0.87 -19.35 -3.74
CA GLY A 63 0.57 -19.38 -3.87
C GLY A 63 1.16 -20.70 -3.47
N TRP A 64 2.33 -20.64 -2.87
CA TRP A 64 3.04 -21.81 -2.38
C TRP A 64 3.99 -21.42 -1.25
N TYR A 65 4.39 -22.42 -0.47
CA TYR A 65 5.57 -22.32 0.37
C TYR A 65 6.52 -23.49 0.12
N TYR A 66 7.76 -23.35 0.56
CA TYR A 66 8.69 -24.48 0.67
C TYR A 66 9.58 -24.34 1.90
N TYR A 67 10.09 -25.47 2.36
CA TYR A 67 11.24 -25.49 3.27
C TYR A 67 12.53 -25.22 2.50
N ASN A 68 13.34 -24.27 2.96
CA ASN A 68 14.49 -23.75 2.21
C ASN A 68 15.51 -24.82 1.83
N LYS A 69 15.63 -25.87 2.66
CA LYS A 69 16.49 -27.02 2.43
C LYS A 69 16.07 -27.85 1.21
N TYR A 70 14.76 -28.04 1.01
CA TYR A 70 14.23 -28.96 -0.01
C TYR A 70 13.71 -28.25 -1.25
N ARG A 71 13.27 -26.99 -1.13
CA ARG A 71 12.71 -26.16 -2.21
C ARG A 71 11.54 -26.80 -2.99
N LYS A 72 10.91 -27.83 -2.42
CA LYS A 72 9.69 -28.43 -2.97
C LYS A 72 8.51 -27.53 -2.64
N LYS A 73 7.91 -26.93 -3.68
CA LYS A 73 6.74 -26.07 -3.56
C LYS A 73 5.52 -26.89 -3.10
N ILE A 74 4.89 -26.41 -2.04
CA ILE A 74 3.64 -26.92 -1.48
C ILE A 74 2.59 -25.84 -1.72
N PRO A 75 1.52 -26.12 -2.48
CA PRO A 75 0.58 -25.09 -2.87
C PRO A 75 -0.26 -24.63 -1.69
N LEU A 76 -0.64 -23.36 -1.70
CA LEU A 76 -1.44 -22.72 -0.68
C LEU A 76 -2.60 -21.97 -1.34
N THR A 77 -3.71 -21.93 -0.62
CA THR A 77 -4.84 -21.03 -0.89
C THR A 77 -5.34 -20.49 0.43
N GLY A 78 -5.91 -19.30 0.45
CA GLY A 78 -6.25 -18.68 1.72
C GLY A 78 -6.95 -17.34 1.61
N ILE A 79 -7.08 -16.71 2.77
CA ILE A 79 -7.68 -15.40 2.96
C ILE A 79 -6.71 -14.52 3.74
N TYR A 80 -6.55 -13.28 3.26
CA TYR A 80 -6.06 -12.17 4.06
C TYR A 80 -7.27 -11.39 4.57
N ASP A 81 -7.40 -11.21 5.88
CA ASP A 81 -8.56 -10.58 6.50
C ASP A 81 -8.34 -9.09 6.85
N TYR A 82 -9.40 -8.44 7.33
CA TYR A 82 -9.40 -7.03 7.71
C TYR A 82 -8.40 -6.69 8.84
N TYR A 83 -8.17 -7.63 9.74
CA TYR A 83 -7.23 -7.46 10.85
C TYR A 83 -5.77 -7.68 10.43
N GLY A 84 -5.55 -8.12 9.19
CA GLY A 84 -4.24 -8.42 8.63
C GLY A 84 -3.75 -9.82 8.97
N ASN A 85 -4.64 -10.70 9.42
CA ASN A 85 -4.36 -12.11 9.57
C ASN A 85 -4.31 -12.78 8.20
N LEU A 86 -3.50 -13.83 8.11
CA LEU A 86 -3.29 -14.58 6.88
C LEU A 86 -3.50 -16.06 7.16
N SER A 87 -4.64 -16.59 6.70
CA SER A 87 -5.03 -17.99 6.88
C SER A 87 -4.83 -18.75 5.58
N LEU A 88 -3.92 -19.73 5.58
CA LEU A 88 -3.44 -20.46 4.41
C LEU A 88 -3.66 -21.96 4.58
N TYR A 89 -4.08 -22.64 3.52
CA TYR A 89 -4.45 -24.05 3.53
C TYR A 89 -3.85 -24.80 2.35
N ASN A 90 -3.39 -26.03 2.63
CA ASN A 90 -3.05 -27.04 1.64
C ASN A 90 -4.04 -28.21 1.75
N PHE A 91 -4.73 -28.55 0.67
CA PHE A 91 -5.66 -29.68 0.57
C PHE A 91 -5.04 -30.91 -0.11
N GLY A 92 -3.71 -31.00 -0.17
CA GLY A 92 -2.98 -32.11 -0.78
C GLY A 92 -3.39 -32.37 -2.24
N ALA A 93 -3.75 -33.62 -2.56
CA ALA A 93 -4.15 -34.03 -3.90
C ALA A 93 -5.42 -33.30 -4.42
N LYS A 94 -6.26 -32.80 -3.52
CA LYS A 94 -7.50 -32.08 -3.86
C LYS A 94 -7.33 -30.56 -3.87
N GLN A 95 -6.09 -30.04 -3.90
CA GLN A 95 -5.80 -28.60 -3.84
C GLN A 95 -6.70 -27.79 -4.79
N LYS A 96 -6.70 -28.10 -6.09
CA LYS A 96 -7.44 -27.31 -7.09
C LYS A 96 -8.95 -27.27 -6.82
N GLN A 97 -9.55 -28.42 -6.49
CA GLN A 97 -10.98 -28.55 -6.23
C GLN A 97 -11.37 -27.82 -4.93
N ASN A 98 -10.67 -28.10 -3.83
CA ASN A 98 -11.01 -27.55 -2.53
C ASN A 98 -10.66 -26.06 -2.41
N SER A 99 -9.64 -25.58 -3.12
CA SER A 99 -9.36 -24.13 -3.21
C SER A 99 -10.53 -23.39 -3.84
N LYS A 100 -11.10 -23.93 -4.92
CA LYS A 100 -12.28 -23.35 -5.57
C LYS A 100 -13.48 -23.35 -4.62
N LEU A 101 -13.78 -24.49 -3.99
CA LEU A 101 -14.88 -24.62 -3.03
C LEU A 101 -14.74 -23.71 -1.81
N LEU A 102 -13.51 -23.49 -1.33
CA LEU A 102 -13.23 -22.56 -0.22
C LEU A 102 -13.63 -21.13 -0.61
N LYS A 103 -13.17 -20.66 -1.78
CA LYS A 103 -13.47 -19.31 -2.27
C LYS A 103 -14.95 -19.10 -2.56
N GLU A 104 -15.60 -20.10 -3.17
CA GLU A 104 -17.05 -20.09 -3.44
C GLU A 104 -17.89 -20.06 -2.16
N GLN A 105 -17.37 -20.59 -1.05
CA GLN A 105 -18.05 -20.52 0.23
C GLN A 105 -17.83 -19.19 0.93
N ILE A 106 -16.63 -18.60 0.89
CA ILE A 106 -16.28 -17.37 1.59
C ILE A 106 -16.59 -16.16 0.71
N THR A 107 -17.86 -15.73 0.68
CA THR A 107 -18.34 -14.67 -0.23
C THR A 107 -18.87 -13.42 0.48
N SER A 108 -18.66 -13.30 1.80
CA SER A 108 -19.10 -12.17 2.59
C SER A 108 -18.22 -11.99 3.83
N LEU A 109 -18.28 -10.80 4.45
CA LEU A 109 -17.50 -10.46 5.64
C LEU A 109 -17.70 -11.47 6.79
N GLN A 110 -18.95 -11.88 7.07
CA GLN A 110 -19.24 -12.83 8.16
C GLN A 110 -18.64 -14.21 7.90
N LYS A 111 -18.42 -14.57 6.64
CA LYS A 111 -17.80 -15.84 6.28
C LYS A 111 -16.28 -15.78 6.31
N VAL A 112 -15.68 -14.61 6.13
CA VAL A 112 -14.23 -14.40 6.33
C VAL A 112 -13.84 -14.70 7.77
N GLU A 113 -14.63 -14.27 8.74
CA GLU A 113 -14.41 -14.59 10.17
C GLU A 113 -14.52 -16.10 10.45
N LYS A 114 -15.23 -16.84 9.59
CA LYS A 114 -15.40 -18.31 9.68
C LYS A 114 -14.48 -19.08 8.72
N THR A 115 -13.43 -18.45 8.19
CA THR A 115 -12.52 -19.07 7.22
C THR A 115 -12.00 -20.41 7.70
N ASP A 116 -11.57 -20.51 8.97
CA ASP A 116 -11.05 -21.77 9.50
C ASP A 116 -12.14 -22.85 9.60
N GLU A 117 -13.32 -22.54 10.14
CA GLU A 117 -14.44 -23.50 10.20
C GLU A 117 -14.81 -24.05 8.81
N ILE A 118 -14.86 -23.17 7.81
CA ILE A 118 -15.16 -23.53 6.42
C ILE A 118 -14.03 -24.39 5.83
N ALA A 119 -12.78 -24.01 6.05
CA ALA A 119 -11.63 -24.75 5.57
C ALA A 119 -11.54 -26.14 6.20
N GLN A 120 -11.74 -26.28 7.51
CA GLN A 120 -11.69 -27.57 8.22
C GLN A 120 -12.72 -28.57 7.67
N LYS A 121 -13.91 -28.12 7.25
CA LYS A 121 -14.92 -28.99 6.57
C LYS A 121 -14.41 -29.57 5.24
N LEU A 122 -13.42 -28.93 4.62
CA LEU A 122 -12.75 -29.41 3.41
C LEU A 122 -11.51 -30.28 3.71
N ALA A 123 -11.26 -30.61 4.98
CA ALA A 123 -10.19 -31.48 5.48
C ALA A 123 -8.81 -31.09 4.92
N PRO A 124 -8.27 -29.92 5.30
CA PRO A 124 -6.95 -29.51 4.88
C PRO A 124 -5.90 -30.48 5.43
N LYS A 125 -4.91 -30.79 4.60
CA LYS A 125 -3.75 -31.59 5.02
C LYS A 125 -2.85 -30.75 5.94
N GLU A 126 -2.66 -29.49 5.58
CA GLU A 126 -1.86 -28.51 6.31
C GLU A 126 -2.60 -27.17 6.39
N SER A 127 -2.50 -26.49 7.52
CA SER A 127 -2.91 -25.09 7.68
C SER A 127 -1.78 -24.26 8.28
N ILE A 128 -1.65 -23.02 7.84
CA ILE A 128 -0.75 -22.02 8.40
C ILE A 128 -1.58 -20.77 8.64
N VAL A 129 -1.62 -20.27 9.86
CA VAL A 129 -2.31 -19.03 10.21
C VAL A 129 -1.32 -18.09 10.84
N PHE A 130 -1.17 -16.90 10.26
CA PHE A 130 -0.37 -15.82 10.82
C PHE A 130 -1.29 -14.76 11.39
N GLU A 131 -1.08 -14.43 12.65
CA GLU A 131 -1.92 -13.51 13.42
C GLU A 131 -1.22 -12.17 13.54
N ASN A 132 -1.86 -11.12 13.05
CA ASN A 132 -1.35 -9.76 13.18
C ASN A 132 -1.89 -9.13 14.47
N SER A 133 -1.46 -9.68 15.61
CA SER A 133 -1.93 -9.30 16.95
C SER A 133 -1.56 -7.86 17.33
N SER A 134 -0.60 -7.24 16.64
CA SER A 134 -0.36 -5.80 16.69
C SER A 134 0.22 -5.31 15.37
N ARG A 135 -0.33 -4.23 14.80
CA ARG A 135 0.27 -3.56 13.64
C ARG A 135 1.70 -3.19 14.03
N ASN A 136 2.70 -3.84 13.41
CA ASN A 136 4.16 -3.69 13.59
C ASN A 136 4.89 -4.73 14.44
N THR A 137 4.28 -5.88 14.81
CA THR A 137 5.09 -6.98 15.38
C THR A 137 6.01 -7.56 14.30
N ASN A 138 7.33 -7.56 14.53
CA ASN A 138 8.30 -8.24 13.69
C ASN A 138 9.20 -9.12 14.58
N PRO A 139 9.13 -10.46 14.48
CA PRO A 139 8.38 -11.23 13.48
C PRO A 139 6.88 -11.31 13.75
N VAL A 140 6.08 -11.51 12.69
CA VAL A 140 4.65 -11.82 12.81
C VAL A 140 4.50 -13.28 13.26
N PRO A 141 3.87 -13.55 14.40
CA PRO A 141 3.68 -14.90 14.92
C PRO A 141 2.57 -15.64 14.16
N GLY A 142 2.60 -16.97 14.25
CA GLY A 142 1.57 -17.82 13.69
C GLY A 142 1.64 -19.25 14.19
N HIS A 143 0.72 -20.07 13.70
CA HIS A 143 0.65 -21.48 14.01
C HIS A 143 0.52 -22.30 12.72
N PHE A 144 1.22 -23.43 12.69
CA PHE A 144 1.14 -24.43 11.63
C PHE A 144 0.49 -25.68 12.18
N SER A 145 -0.46 -26.27 11.44
CA SER A 145 -1.03 -27.57 11.76
C SER A 145 -0.82 -28.54 10.62
N LEU A 146 -0.29 -29.72 10.91
CA LEU A 146 -0.17 -30.84 9.98
C LEU A 146 -0.81 -32.07 10.61
N ASN A 147 -1.87 -32.60 10.00
CA ASN A 147 -2.61 -33.75 10.53
C ASN A 147 -2.98 -33.59 12.03
N GLY A 148 -3.41 -32.39 12.43
CA GLY A 148 -3.80 -32.07 13.80
C GLY A 148 -2.64 -31.81 14.78
N LYS A 149 -1.37 -31.92 14.34
CA LYS A 149 -0.22 -31.55 15.17
C LYS A 149 0.16 -30.09 14.94
N ALA A 150 0.08 -29.29 15.99
CA ALA A 150 0.43 -27.89 15.95
C ALA A 150 1.95 -27.66 16.15
N GLN A 151 2.51 -26.70 15.41
CA GLN A 151 3.86 -26.18 15.57
C GLN A 151 3.84 -24.65 15.49
N PRO A 152 4.75 -23.95 16.18
CA PRO A 152 4.88 -22.51 16.03
C PRO A 152 5.35 -22.16 14.62
N ALA A 153 4.81 -21.09 14.07
CA ALA A 153 5.24 -20.50 12.81
C ALA A 153 5.52 -19.00 13.02
N LYS A 154 6.36 -18.41 12.16
CA LYS A 154 6.58 -16.96 12.16
C LYS A 154 7.01 -16.46 10.78
N LEU A 155 6.63 -15.24 10.43
CA LEU A 155 7.15 -14.53 9.26
C LEU A 155 8.10 -13.42 9.70
N PHE A 156 9.24 -13.32 9.04
CA PHE A 156 10.25 -12.27 9.27
C PHE A 156 9.89 -10.98 8.53
N THR A 157 8.70 -10.47 8.80
CA THR A 157 8.18 -9.21 8.28
C THR A 157 7.36 -8.52 9.36
N GLY A 158 7.25 -7.19 9.31
CA GLY A 158 6.26 -6.43 10.08
C GLY A 158 4.97 -6.14 9.30
N ASN A 159 4.89 -6.56 8.04
CA ASN A 159 3.77 -6.29 7.15
C ASN A 159 3.47 -7.52 6.28
N THR A 160 2.31 -8.14 6.51
CA THR A 160 1.80 -9.32 5.79
C THR A 160 0.97 -8.96 4.56
N MET A 161 0.70 -7.68 4.29
CA MET A 161 -0.17 -7.29 3.18
C MET A 161 0.42 -7.72 1.83
N ILE A 162 -0.41 -8.37 0.99
CA ILE A 162 -0.02 -8.90 -0.32
C ILE A 162 -0.29 -7.86 -1.42
N TYR A 163 -1.52 -7.36 -1.48
CA TYR A 163 -1.93 -6.36 -2.45
C TYR A 163 -1.53 -4.95 -1.98
N ARG A 164 -0.55 -4.32 -2.64
CA ARG A 164 0.00 -3.01 -2.22
C ARG A 164 -0.03 -2.01 -3.37
N LEU A 165 -0.57 -0.83 -3.11
CA LEU A 165 -0.55 0.31 -4.02
C LEU A 165 0.70 1.16 -3.77
N ASN A 166 1.87 0.61 -4.13
CA ASN A 166 3.14 1.29 -3.92
C ASN A 166 3.26 2.53 -4.82
N ASN A 167 3.96 3.52 -4.29
CA ASN A 167 4.16 4.81 -4.92
C ASN A 167 5.61 5.22 -4.67
N TYR A 168 6.47 4.96 -5.64
CA TYR A 168 7.90 5.20 -5.50
C TYR A 168 8.25 6.61 -5.97
N LEU A 169 8.72 7.43 -5.04
CA LEU A 169 9.38 8.69 -5.35
C LEU A 169 10.85 8.42 -5.63
N TYR A 170 11.25 8.72 -6.86
CA TYR A 170 12.64 8.79 -7.28
C TYR A 170 13.09 10.23 -7.09
N LEU A 171 14.07 10.41 -6.21
CA LEU A 171 14.58 11.70 -5.77
C LEU A 171 16.02 11.87 -6.25
N PRO A 172 16.54 13.12 -6.30
CA PRO A 172 17.96 13.36 -6.55
C PRO A 172 18.87 12.52 -5.65
N ASN A 173 20.10 12.30 -6.13
CA ASN A 173 21.12 11.45 -5.50
C ASN A 173 20.72 9.97 -5.38
N ASN A 174 19.96 9.44 -6.36
CA ASN A 174 19.52 8.04 -6.42
C ASN A 174 18.70 7.59 -5.20
N LYS A 175 18.06 8.55 -4.50
CA LYS A 175 17.21 8.22 -3.37
C LYS A 175 15.86 7.74 -3.89
N LYS A 176 15.42 6.60 -3.35
CA LYS A 176 14.12 6.01 -3.65
C LYS A 176 13.38 5.81 -2.34
N ILE A 177 12.18 6.36 -2.26
CA ILE A 177 11.29 6.15 -1.11
C ILE A 177 9.94 5.67 -1.61
N ASN A 178 9.27 4.81 -0.84
CA ASN A 178 7.91 4.39 -1.11
C ASN A 178 6.97 5.18 -0.22
N THR A 179 6.06 5.97 -0.79
CA THR A 179 5.12 6.75 0.01
C THR A 179 4.13 5.86 0.74
N TYR A 180 3.93 4.61 0.30
CA TYR A 180 3.12 3.62 1.01
C TYR A 180 3.58 3.39 2.46
N ASP A 181 4.87 3.62 2.76
CA ASP A 181 5.44 3.39 4.08
C ASP A 181 5.04 4.47 5.12
N PHE A 182 4.58 5.64 4.66
CA PHE A 182 4.30 6.79 5.54
C PHE A 182 3.08 7.64 5.16
N ILE A 183 2.45 7.41 4.00
CA ILE A 183 1.19 8.02 3.55
C ILE A 183 0.08 6.96 3.58
N ASN A 184 -1.19 7.38 3.49
CA ASN A 184 -2.32 6.47 3.31
C ASN A 184 -2.05 5.40 2.23
N LYS A 185 -2.40 4.16 2.57
CA LYS A 185 -2.24 2.95 1.75
C LYS A 185 -3.22 2.88 0.57
N ALA A 186 -4.20 3.78 0.51
CA ALA A 186 -5.19 3.91 -0.56
C ALA A 186 -4.62 4.37 -1.91
N GLY A 187 -3.36 4.82 -1.95
CA GLY A 187 -2.68 5.16 -3.20
C GLY A 187 -3.14 6.51 -3.74
N GLY A 188 -3.53 6.57 -5.02
CA GLY A 188 -4.13 7.77 -5.62
C GLY A 188 -3.20 8.96 -5.89
N ASN A 189 -1.94 8.92 -5.47
CA ASN A 189 -1.02 10.05 -5.55
C ASN A 189 -0.58 10.36 -6.99
N GLU A 190 -0.41 11.64 -7.28
CA GLU A 190 0.10 12.21 -8.54
C GLU A 190 1.08 13.34 -8.26
N LEU A 191 2.24 13.29 -8.90
CA LEU A 191 3.24 14.35 -8.76
C LEU A 191 2.74 15.62 -9.45
N THR A 192 2.46 16.66 -8.68
CA THR A 192 2.06 17.98 -9.20
C THR A 192 3.29 18.84 -9.46
N SER A 193 4.16 18.96 -8.46
CA SER A 193 5.39 19.76 -8.57
C SER A 193 6.36 19.44 -7.43
N TYR A 194 7.57 19.98 -7.52
CA TYR A 194 8.54 19.96 -6.45
C TYR A 194 9.35 21.26 -6.47
N THR A 195 9.94 21.62 -5.33
CA THR A 195 10.87 22.75 -5.21
C THR A 195 12.05 22.37 -4.33
N SER A 196 13.20 22.95 -4.64
CA SER A 196 14.41 22.85 -3.83
C SER A 196 14.78 24.24 -3.35
N GLY A 197 15.02 24.41 -2.05
CA GLY A 197 15.32 25.73 -1.49
C GLY A 197 16.18 25.68 -0.23
N GLU A 198 16.54 26.86 0.26
CA GLU A 198 17.42 27.01 1.43
C GLU A 198 16.84 26.42 2.73
N ASN A 199 15.52 26.32 2.83
CA ASN A 199 14.84 25.73 3.99
C ASN A 199 14.56 24.22 3.84
N GLY A 200 15.01 23.62 2.74
CA GLY A 200 14.77 22.22 2.39
C GLY A 200 14.00 22.05 1.09
N ASN A 201 13.68 20.80 0.77
CA ASN A 201 12.98 20.45 -0.47
C ASN A 201 11.52 20.08 -0.15
N ARG A 202 10.63 20.33 -1.11
CA ARG A 202 9.21 20.00 -1.00
C ARG A 202 8.71 19.30 -2.25
N ILE A 203 7.80 18.36 -2.06
CA ILE A 203 7.06 17.72 -3.14
C ILE A 203 5.57 17.95 -2.89
N LEU A 204 4.88 18.44 -3.91
CA LEU A 204 3.43 18.59 -3.91
C LEU A 204 2.83 17.43 -4.70
N LEU A 205 2.01 16.63 -4.02
CA LEU A 205 1.20 15.59 -4.63
C LEU A 205 -0.25 16.05 -4.66
N TYR A 206 -0.93 15.78 -5.77
CA TYR A 206 -2.39 15.72 -5.79
C TYR A 206 -2.78 14.26 -5.52
N PHE A 207 -3.89 14.02 -4.84
CA PHE A 207 -4.41 12.66 -4.67
C PHE A 207 -5.90 12.60 -4.92
N GLU A 208 -6.31 11.45 -5.46
CA GLU A 208 -7.67 10.99 -5.57
C GLU A 208 -7.69 9.51 -5.17
N GLU A 209 -8.31 9.20 -4.05
CA GLU A 209 -8.31 7.85 -3.47
C GLU A 209 -9.69 7.48 -2.93
N ILE A 210 -9.95 6.19 -2.76
CA ILE A 210 -11.22 5.75 -2.18
C ILE A 210 -11.32 6.17 -0.71
N SER A 211 -12.49 6.68 -0.32
CA SER A 211 -12.77 7.04 1.08
C SER A 211 -12.81 5.85 2.00
N ASN A 212 -13.14 4.67 1.50
CA ASN A 212 -13.19 3.47 2.31
C ASN A 212 -12.91 2.27 1.41
N PHE A 213 -12.01 1.38 1.85
CA PHE A 213 -11.76 0.12 1.15
C PHE A 213 -12.91 -0.87 1.31
N ASN A 214 -13.79 -0.68 2.31
CA ASN A 214 -15.10 -1.31 2.37
C ASN A 214 -16.09 -0.53 1.50
N ALA A 215 -16.29 -0.99 0.26
CA ALA A 215 -17.17 -0.36 -0.71
C ALA A 215 -18.67 -0.43 -0.32
N CYS A 216 -19.07 -1.37 0.55
CA CYS A 216 -20.43 -1.44 1.10
C CYS A 216 -20.64 -0.56 2.33
N GLY A 217 -19.57 -0.02 2.93
CA GLY A 217 -19.64 0.82 4.12
C GLY A 217 -20.00 2.27 3.78
N GLN A 218 -20.17 3.09 4.82
CA GLN A 218 -20.28 4.54 4.67
C GLN A 218 -19.10 5.06 3.84
N CYS A 219 -19.39 5.90 2.85
CA CYS A 219 -18.45 6.45 1.87
C CYS A 219 -17.78 5.43 0.93
N GLY A 220 -18.15 4.15 0.96
CA GLY A 220 -17.56 3.10 0.12
C GLY A 220 -17.81 3.26 -1.38
N ALA A 221 -18.97 3.78 -1.75
CA ALA A 221 -19.34 4.11 -3.14
C ALA A 221 -19.23 5.61 -3.48
N SER A 222 -18.61 6.40 -2.60
CA SER A 222 -18.47 7.85 -2.84
C SER A 222 -17.39 8.15 -3.87
N ASN A 223 -17.34 9.41 -4.34
CA ASN A 223 -16.29 9.92 -5.24
C ASN A 223 -14.88 9.98 -4.60
N GLY A 224 -14.74 9.47 -3.38
CA GLY A 224 -13.46 9.33 -2.71
C GLY A 224 -13.02 10.57 -1.94
N GLU A 225 -11.77 10.52 -1.50
CA GLU A 225 -11.04 11.61 -0.89
C GLU A 225 -10.14 12.23 -1.95
N LYS A 226 -10.21 13.56 -2.09
CA LYS A 226 -9.36 14.30 -3.03
C LYS A 226 -8.67 15.43 -2.32
N GLY A 227 -7.42 15.68 -2.66
CA GLY A 227 -6.69 16.75 -1.99
C GLY A 227 -5.25 16.89 -2.44
N TYR A 228 -4.48 17.57 -1.60
CA TYR A 228 -3.06 17.76 -1.81
C TYR A 228 -2.28 17.26 -0.60
N ARG A 229 -1.09 16.72 -0.86
CA ARG A 229 -0.11 16.37 0.15
C ARG A 229 1.17 17.16 -0.10
N VAL A 230 1.71 17.79 0.93
CA VAL A 230 3.01 18.46 0.88
C VAL A 230 3.99 17.60 1.66
N LEU A 231 4.96 17.01 0.98
CA LEU A 231 6.02 16.22 1.59
C LEU A 231 7.23 17.12 1.80
N TYR A 232 7.77 17.10 3.01
CA TYR A 232 8.90 17.93 3.43
C TYR A 232 10.17 17.10 3.55
N PHE A 233 11.27 17.64 3.02
CA PHE A 233 12.57 16.99 3.02
C PHE A 233 13.67 17.93 3.51
N THR A 234 14.78 17.36 4.01
CA THR A 234 16.05 18.09 4.16
C THR A 234 16.59 18.52 2.79
N LYS A 235 17.60 19.41 2.77
CA LYS A 235 18.32 19.79 1.54
C LYS A 235 18.86 18.58 0.77
N ASP A 236 19.27 17.55 1.50
CA ASP A 236 19.79 16.31 0.93
C ASP A 236 18.70 15.30 0.56
N TRP A 237 17.42 15.69 0.52
CA TRP A 237 16.30 14.79 0.21
C TRP A 237 16.06 13.66 1.23
N ASN A 238 16.38 13.87 2.51
CA ASN A 238 15.91 12.99 3.58
C ASN A 238 14.49 13.38 3.98
N TYR A 239 13.59 12.40 4.04
CA TYR A 239 12.20 12.62 4.43
C TYR A 239 12.10 13.14 5.88
N LYS A 240 11.21 14.11 6.10
CA LYS A 240 10.91 14.67 7.43
C LYS A 240 9.49 14.38 7.87
N SER A 241 8.53 14.82 7.08
CA SER A 241 7.10 14.79 7.39
C SER A 241 6.28 15.04 6.14
N TYR A 242 4.97 14.93 6.26
CA TYR A 242 4.03 15.44 5.27
C TYR A 242 2.84 16.11 5.96
N GLU A 243 2.17 16.97 5.21
CA GLU A 243 0.86 17.51 5.55
C GLU A 243 -0.15 17.13 4.47
N GLU A 244 -1.41 16.93 4.86
CA GLU A 244 -2.50 16.57 3.97
C GLU A 244 -3.62 17.62 4.04
N PHE A 245 -4.17 17.96 2.89
CA PHE A 245 -5.18 19.00 2.73
C PHE A 245 -6.30 18.48 1.83
N LEU A 246 -7.47 18.20 2.42
CA LEU A 246 -8.65 17.71 1.71
C LEU A 246 -9.36 18.84 0.96
N THR A 247 -9.76 18.54 -0.28
CA THR A 247 -10.56 19.41 -1.15
C THR A 247 -11.89 18.77 -1.54
N GLU A 248 -12.04 17.47 -1.30
CA GLU A 248 -13.29 16.71 -1.38
C GLU A 248 -13.14 15.54 -0.40
N SER A 249 -14.16 15.29 0.41
CA SER A 249 -14.11 14.25 1.42
C SER A 249 -15.51 13.81 1.79
N CYS A 250 -15.78 12.51 1.61
CA CYS A 250 -17.04 11.97 2.11
C CYS A 250 -17.03 11.85 3.64
N ARG A 251 -15.88 11.52 4.24
CA ARG A 251 -15.74 11.35 5.69
C ARG A 251 -15.86 12.67 6.46
N GLU A 252 -15.30 13.74 5.92
CA GLU A 252 -15.32 15.07 6.52
C GLU A 252 -16.49 15.92 6.02
N ASN A 253 -17.39 15.36 5.19
CA ASN A 253 -18.49 16.08 4.55
C ASN A 253 -18.04 17.35 3.80
N ILE A 254 -16.92 17.26 3.07
CA ILE A 254 -16.42 18.33 2.19
C ILE A 254 -17.02 18.12 0.80
N TYR A 255 -18.07 18.89 0.52
CA TYR A 255 -18.74 18.94 -0.78
C TYR A 255 -18.85 20.39 -1.28
N ASP A 256 -19.17 20.56 -2.57
CA ASP A 256 -19.45 21.87 -3.19
C ASP A 256 -18.35 22.93 -3.06
N VAL A 257 -17.09 22.48 -3.08
CA VAL A 257 -15.93 23.36 -2.94
C VAL A 257 -15.79 24.28 -4.15
N THR A 258 -15.73 25.60 -3.89
CA THR A 258 -15.51 26.56 -4.96
C THR A 258 -14.03 26.61 -5.33
N LYS A 259 -13.70 26.24 -6.57
CA LYS A 259 -12.35 26.24 -7.11
C LYS A 259 -12.11 27.45 -8.01
N THR A 260 -11.08 28.24 -7.71
CA THR A 260 -10.63 29.35 -8.55
C THR A 260 -9.17 29.16 -8.93
N LYS A 261 -8.84 29.29 -10.22
CA LYS A 261 -7.46 29.27 -10.70
C LYS A 261 -7.00 30.68 -11.04
N SER A 262 -5.79 31.01 -10.62
CA SER A 262 -5.08 32.21 -11.07
C SER A 262 -4.85 32.21 -12.58
N LYS A 263 -4.66 33.40 -13.17
CA LYS A 263 -4.44 33.57 -14.62
C LYS A 263 -3.19 32.84 -15.11
N ASP A 264 -2.14 32.79 -14.30
CA ASP A 264 -0.88 32.09 -14.62
C ASP A 264 -0.95 30.56 -14.36
N LYS A 265 -2.09 30.07 -13.84
CA LYS A 265 -2.33 28.68 -13.44
C LYS A 265 -1.35 28.14 -12.39
N GLN A 266 -0.56 28.98 -11.73
CA GLN A 266 0.41 28.57 -10.71
C GLN A 266 -0.20 28.50 -9.31
N THR A 267 -1.31 29.21 -9.11
CA THR A 267 -2.06 29.21 -7.84
C THR A 267 -3.49 28.72 -8.05
N ILE A 268 -3.93 27.80 -7.20
CA ILE A 268 -5.31 27.31 -7.14
C ILE A 268 -5.86 27.61 -5.74
N ILE A 269 -7.04 28.22 -5.68
CA ILE A 269 -7.72 28.57 -4.45
C ILE A 269 -8.97 27.68 -4.34
N TYR A 270 -9.14 27.05 -3.19
CA TYR A 270 -10.31 26.27 -2.83
C TYR A 270 -10.98 26.92 -1.62
N LYS A 271 -12.24 27.32 -1.76
CA LYS A 271 -13.05 27.79 -0.63
C LYS A 271 -13.90 26.62 -0.13
N ILE A 272 -13.63 26.19 1.10
CA ILE A 272 -14.28 25.06 1.74
C ILE A 272 -15.25 25.62 2.78
N GLY A 273 -16.50 25.16 2.71
CA GLY A 273 -17.54 25.51 3.66
C GLY A 273 -17.27 24.97 5.06
N LYS A 274 -18.19 25.21 5.98
CA LYS A 274 -18.15 24.59 7.31
C LYS A 274 -18.32 23.07 7.14
N THR A 275 -17.41 22.31 7.72
CA THR A 275 -17.52 20.85 7.82
C THR A 275 -17.98 20.45 9.22
N GLU A 276 -18.18 19.15 9.46
CA GLU A 276 -18.48 18.64 10.81
C GLU A 276 -17.33 18.93 11.79
N SER A 277 -16.09 18.84 11.31
CA SER A 277 -14.87 18.89 12.11
C SER A 277 -14.14 20.23 12.05
N THR A 278 -14.39 21.06 11.03
CA THR A 278 -13.62 22.29 10.79
C THR A 278 -14.49 23.48 10.39
N PRO A 279 -14.14 24.70 10.83
CA PRO A 279 -14.79 25.90 10.33
C PRO A 279 -14.50 26.11 8.84
N PRO A 280 -15.30 26.98 8.17
CA PRO A 280 -14.99 27.41 6.81
C PRO A 280 -13.55 27.88 6.71
N HIS A 281 -12.90 27.54 5.62
CA HIS A 281 -11.51 27.89 5.38
C HIS A 281 -11.19 27.91 3.89
N THR A 282 -10.06 28.53 3.56
CA THR A 282 -9.53 28.59 2.20
C THR A 282 -8.21 27.83 2.14
N LEU A 283 -8.05 26.99 1.12
CA LEU A 283 -6.77 26.40 0.75
C LEU A 283 -6.20 27.13 -0.46
N THR A 284 -4.99 27.67 -0.31
CA THR A 284 -4.22 28.25 -1.41
C THR A 284 -3.09 27.31 -1.78
N VAL A 285 -3.24 26.63 -2.92
CA VAL A 285 -2.25 25.72 -3.48
C VAL A 285 -1.35 26.50 -4.43
N ASN A 286 -0.07 26.59 -4.10
CA ASN A 286 0.95 27.20 -4.93
C ASN A 286 1.80 26.08 -5.58
N ILE A 287 1.53 25.83 -6.86
CA ILE A 287 2.18 24.77 -7.64
C ILE A 287 3.67 25.07 -7.79
N LYS A 288 4.05 26.32 -8.10
CA LYS A 288 5.46 26.69 -8.30
C LYS A 288 6.31 26.48 -7.05
N ASN A 289 5.75 26.77 -5.87
CA ASN A 289 6.44 26.64 -4.60
C ASN A 289 6.19 25.29 -3.90
N ALA A 290 5.44 24.39 -4.54
CA ALA A 290 5.05 23.09 -3.99
C ALA A 290 4.52 23.21 -2.54
N SER A 291 3.55 24.10 -2.33
CA SER A 291 3.04 24.40 -0.99
C SER A 291 1.53 24.60 -0.97
N VAL A 292 0.91 24.33 0.17
CA VAL A 292 -0.50 24.63 0.43
C VAL A 292 -0.57 25.45 1.71
N VAL A 293 -1.36 26.52 1.69
CA VAL A 293 -1.62 27.36 2.86
C VAL A 293 -3.11 27.28 3.18
N LYS A 294 -3.43 26.93 4.43
CA LYS A 294 -4.79 26.97 4.97
C LYS A 294 -5.00 28.29 5.72
N SER A 295 -6.00 29.07 5.32
CA SER A 295 -6.41 30.31 5.99
C SER A 295 -7.89 30.24 6.40
N LYS A 296 -8.26 30.97 7.46
CA LYS A 296 -9.67 31.14 7.84
C LYS A 296 -10.42 31.98 6.82
#